data_AF-A0A177DRQ2-F1
#
_entry.id   AF-A0A177DRQ2-F1
#
_cell.length_a   1.000
_cell.length_b   1.000
_cell.length_c   1.000
_cell.angle_alpha   90.00
_cell.angle_beta   90.00
_cell.angle_gamma   90.00
#
_symmetry.space_group_name_H-M   'P 1'
#
loop_
_entity.id
_entity.type
_entity.pdbx_description
1 polymer ?
#
loop_
_entity_poly.entity_id
_entity_poly.type
_entity_poly.pdbx_seq_one_letter_code
_entity_poly.pdbx_strand_id
1 'polypeptide(L)' 'MNSFITIITLLTAFAVATPAVSSQTKACTRPCFSEATECGEGWEPVHSGECWFCCEV' A
#
# COMPACT_ATOMS: atom_id res chain seq x y z
N MET A 1 8.40 -43.67 22.04
CA MET A 1 8.72 -42.24 21.86
C MET A 1 8.55 -41.89 20.38
N ASN A 2 7.33 -42.03 19.81
CA ASN A 2 7.18 -42.10 18.35
C ASN A 2 5.78 -41.66 17.83
N SER A 3 4.90 -41.07 18.67
CA SER A 3 3.47 -40.90 18.33
C SER A 3 2.96 -39.46 18.32
N PHE A 4 3.85 -38.46 18.25
CA PHE A 4 3.47 -37.03 18.25
C PHE A 4 3.84 -36.29 16.96
N ILE A 5 4.48 -36.97 15.99
CA ILE A 5 4.98 -36.35 14.75
C ILE A 5 3.88 -36.17 13.69
N THR A 6 2.72 -36.83 13.84
CA THR A 6 1.69 -36.89 12.80
C THR A 6 0.70 -35.71 12.76
N ILE A 7 0.75 -34.75 13.69
CA ILE A 7 -0.27 -33.69 13.79
C ILE A 7 0.19 -32.35 13.17
N ILE A 8 1.50 -32.14 12.96
CA ILE A 8 2.04 -30.85 12.48
C ILE A 8 2.14 -30.80 10.94
N THR A 9 1.14 -31.33 10.24
CA THR A 9 1.00 -31.23 8.78
C THR A 9 -0.27 -30.52 8.34
N LEU A 10 -1.06 -29.97 9.26
CA LEU A 10 -2.26 -29.23 8.91
C LEU A 10 -2.00 -27.72 8.76
N LEU A 11 -2.08 -27.30 7.49
CA LEU A 11 -2.83 -26.14 7.04
C LEU A 11 -2.38 -24.77 7.53
N THR A 12 -1.54 -24.10 6.75
CA THR A 12 -1.57 -22.62 6.66
C THR A 12 -1.03 -22.14 5.31
N ALA A 13 -1.64 -22.59 4.22
CA ALA A 13 -1.52 -21.88 2.94
C ALA A 13 -2.42 -20.63 3.00
N PHE A 14 -1.94 -19.57 3.65
CA PHE A 14 -2.54 -18.25 3.52
C PHE A 14 -2.12 -17.66 2.17
N ALA A 15 -2.83 -18.02 1.11
CA ALA A 15 -2.83 -17.20 -0.09
C ALA A 15 -3.55 -15.89 0.26
N VAL A 16 -2.79 -14.88 0.68
CA VAL A 16 -3.32 -13.52 0.83
C VAL A 16 -3.65 -13.06 -0.58
N ALA A 17 -4.93 -13.17 -0.97
CA ALA A 17 -5.41 -12.49 -2.15
C ALA A 17 -5.37 -11.01 -1.82
N THR A 18 -4.26 -10.34 -2.19
CA THR A 18 -4.24 -8.89 -2.22
C THR A 18 -5.34 -8.48 -3.18
N PRO A 19 -6.36 -7.71 -2.74
CA PRO A 19 -7.23 -7.08 -3.71
C PRO A 19 -6.32 -6.26 -4.60
N ALA A 20 -6.32 -6.55 -5.91
CA ALA A 20 -5.84 -5.62 -6.90
C ALA A 20 -6.78 -4.43 -6.80
N VAL A 21 -6.47 -3.51 -5.89
CA VAL A 21 -7.08 -2.20 -5.80
C VAL A 21 -6.65 -1.51 -7.08
N SER A 22 -7.40 -1.77 -8.15
CA SER A 22 -7.54 -0.84 -9.27
C SER A 22 -8.42 0.31 -8.77
N SER A 23 -7.95 0.97 -7.71
CA SER A 23 -8.27 2.37 -7.55
C SER A 23 -7.70 3.00 -8.82
N GLN A 24 -8.48 3.84 -9.50
CA GLN A 24 -7.90 4.84 -10.36
C GLN A 24 -7.08 5.75 -9.43
N THR A 25 -5.94 5.24 -8.97
CA THR A 25 -5.02 5.94 -8.10
C THR A 25 -4.39 6.93 -9.06
N LYS A 26 -4.93 8.16 -9.03
CA LYS A 26 -4.30 9.33 -9.62
C LYS A 26 -2.81 9.17 -9.44
N ALA A 27 -2.05 9.29 -10.52
CA ALA A 27 -0.61 9.13 -10.42
C ALA A 27 -0.13 10.16 -9.40
N CYS A 28 0.58 9.70 -8.38
CA CYS A 28 1.15 10.57 -7.36
C CYS A 28 2.65 10.52 -7.46
N THR A 29 3.29 11.66 -7.22
CA THR A 29 4.73 11.73 -7.06
C THR A 29 5.14 10.90 -5.84
N ARG A 30 6.29 10.22 -5.92
CA ARG A 30 6.86 9.46 -4.78
C ARG A 30 7.55 10.30 -3.67
N PRO A 31 7.95 11.57 -3.84
CA PRO A 31 8.54 12.32 -2.74
C PRO A 31 7.51 12.59 -1.64
N CYS A 32 7.91 12.32 -0.40
CA CYS A 32 7.20 12.75 0.78
C CYS A 32 7.67 14.16 1.13
N PHE A 33 6.80 15.15 0.95
CA PHE A 33 7.04 16.50 1.42
C PHE A 33 6.55 16.63 2.87
N SER A 34 7.35 17.29 3.71
CA SER A 34 7.01 17.53 5.12
C SER A 34 5.89 18.55 5.32
N GLU A 35 5.63 19.38 4.31
CA GLU A 35 4.61 20.41 4.31
C GLU A 35 3.88 20.45 2.96
N ALA A 36 2.71 21.10 2.94
CA ALA A 36 1.95 21.28 1.72
C ALA A 36 2.80 22.02 0.69
N THR A 37 3.04 21.39 -0.45
CA THR A 37 3.85 21.96 -1.52
C THR A 37 2.98 22.40 -2.69
N GLU A 38 3.38 23.44 -3.40
CA GLU A 38 2.73 23.83 -4.65
C GLU A 38 3.05 22.80 -5.73
N CYS A 39 2.01 22.12 -6.20
CA CYS A 39 2.10 21.18 -7.30
C CYS A 39 1.94 21.92 -8.64
N GLY A 40 2.70 21.53 -9.66
CA GLY A 40 2.63 22.15 -10.99
C GLY A 40 1.26 21.98 -11.66
N GLU A 41 1.06 22.62 -12.82
CA GLU A 41 -0.20 22.52 -13.56
C GLU A 41 -0.61 21.05 -13.82
N GLY A 42 -1.87 20.72 -13.52
CA GLY A 42 -2.38 19.36 -13.64
C GLY A 42 -2.14 18.47 -12.42
N TRP A 43 -1.61 19.02 -11.31
CA TRP A 43 -1.35 18.29 -10.08
C TRP A 43 -1.91 19.03 -8.86
N GLU A 44 -2.40 18.29 -7.87
CA GLU A 44 -2.91 18.80 -6.60
C GLU A 44 -2.16 18.20 -5.40
N PRO A 45 -1.96 18.96 -4.32
CA PRO A 45 -1.34 18.46 -3.11
C PRO A 45 -2.32 17.57 -2.34
N VAL A 46 -1.93 16.32 -2.11
CA VAL A 46 -2.67 15.32 -1.34
C VAL A 46 -1.88 14.96 -0.10
N HIS A 47 -2.52 15.04 1.07
CA HIS A 47 -1.95 14.64 2.34
C HIS A 47 -2.28 13.17 2.64
N SER A 48 -1.26 12.35 2.90
CA SER A 48 -1.44 10.96 3.31
C SER A 48 -0.46 10.60 4.43
N GLY A 49 -0.99 10.29 5.60
CA GLY A 49 -0.21 10.03 6.81
C GLY A 49 0.47 11.30 7.32
N GLU A 50 1.80 11.31 7.31
CA GLU A 50 2.63 12.45 7.69
C GLU A 50 3.26 13.16 6.48
N CYS A 51 2.85 12.75 5.26
CA CYS A 51 3.48 13.17 4.03
C CYS A 51 2.49 13.92 3.13
N TRP A 52 3.01 14.93 2.45
CA TRP A 52 2.37 15.55 1.31
C TRP A 52 2.93 14.98 0.01
N PHE A 53 2.03 14.76 -0.95
CA PHE A 53 2.33 14.25 -2.28
C PHE A 53 1.65 15.14 -3.31
N CYS A 54 2.19 15.22 -4.53
CA CYS A 54 1.45 15.80 -5.64
C CYS A 54 0.80 14.68 -6.43
N CYS A 55 -0.51 14.74 -6.64
CA CYS A 55 -1.25 13.76 -7.44
C CYS A 55 -1.94 14.44 -8.62
N GLU A 56 -2.10 13.74 -9.74
CA GLU A 56 -2.79 14.29 -10.92
C GLU A 56 -4.24 14.69 -10.57
N VAL A 57 -4.70 15.85 -11.07
CA VAL A 57 -6.10 16.29 -10.90
C VAL A 57 -7.07 15.50 -11.76
#